data_AF-A0A2E7KVQ2-F1
#
_entry.id   AF-A0A2E7KVQ2-F1
#
_cell.length_a   1.000
_cell.length_b   1.000
_cell.length_c   1.000
_cell.angle_alpha   90.00
_cell.angle_beta   90.00
_cell.angle_gamma   90.00
#
_symmetry.space_group_name_H-M   'P 1'
#
loop_
_entity.id
_entity.type
_entity.pdbx_description
1 polymer ?
#
loop_
_entity_poly.entity_id
_entity_poly.type
_entity_poly.pdbx_seq_one_letter_code
_entity_poly.pdbx_strand_id
1 'polypeptide(L)'
;MRVKYLLFFILMNTTFSEEKGASPADPGARTWSHIDGRKIKAGIVDANSLEVTLRAPNGRIGSISMKDLGKEDQNYVKKWLQNNAKPKSFGDPDRIIEITTLKGEMKYNKPVITVYPGKKIKLILRNNDDMHHNLAITKRGKGKDLKVAQEAWKLGAEGFAKHWIPDHPDLLFSTKMADPHSSATLYFTAPKKTGKYPYVCTLPGHAQVMRGTMIVSKEINPLSELTFTSFKGSWKKIPDWNKIEPTGTDHVPSGKFDLSCSKEKDNFGLVFRGNIEAPKSGDYIFTLSSDDGSRLLIDRKVVVDLDGIHGVTSKSGKVKLEKGLHHIEVQYFEASGGEELYVGWRLPGSKKETALSVNKGPSGGNSPSGQLLIVDDETRIYRNFIEGAGPRAIGVGYPGGINIAYDANNMRIALIWQGDFIDAKRHWNGRGQGFQPPSGQAIISGTPGVPFAVINSPKDPWPKTYLRKDNAQLPPLKDGYFFKGYQLSGKSRMPTFNYNFGQLKIIDKPTPKGEADSSEASLIRTITLTGEGKDNLYFRAAIGESIELVEENTFLINDFAAMNLKSDGKPVLRDMGGNKELLVPIKFINKSATITQTISWQ
;
A
#
# COMPACT_ATOMS: atom_id res chain seq x y z
N MET A 1 29.94 45.69 31.00
CA MET A 1 28.49 45.97 31.16
C MET A 1 28.07 46.88 30.01
N ARG A 2 27.18 46.42 29.10
CA ARG A 2 25.75 46.81 28.99
C ARG A 2 25.56 48.35 28.88
N VAL A 3 24.74 48.96 28.00
CA VAL A 3 23.74 48.54 27.00
C VAL A 3 23.21 49.82 26.30
N LYS A 4 22.87 49.73 25.00
CA LYS A 4 21.85 50.47 24.16
C LYS A 4 21.85 52.01 24.17
N TYR A 5 21.71 52.69 23.03
CA TYR A 5 20.47 52.82 22.24
C TYR A 5 20.77 53.25 20.78
N LEU A 6 20.15 52.58 19.81
CA LEU A 6 20.06 52.98 18.41
C LEU A 6 18.59 52.79 18.01
N LEU A 7 17.92 53.86 17.56
CA LEU A 7 16.59 53.81 16.94
C LEU A 7 16.54 54.77 15.74
N PHE A 8 16.35 54.22 14.52
CA PHE A 8 15.26 54.45 13.54
C PHE A 8 15.37 55.72 12.67
N PHE A 9 15.17 55.72 11.33
CA PHE A 9 14.02 55.26 10.52
C PHE A 9 14.41 54.84 9.06
N ILE A 10 14.00 53.66 8.54
CA ILE A 10 12.89 53.26 7.59
C ILE A 10 13.00 53.69 6.10
N LEU A 11 13.08 52.70 5.16
CA LEU A 11 12.10 52.40 4.07
C LEU A 11 12.66 51.45 2.99
N MET A 12 12.21 50.19 2.98
CA MET A 12 11.83 49.45 1.75
C MET A 12 11.01 48.21 2.14
N ASN A 13 9.77 48.16 1.66
CA ASN A 13 8.77 47.14 1.97
C ASN A 13 9.19 45.74 1.48
N THR A 14 9.46 44.83 2.41
CA THR A 14 9.43 43.38 2.18
C THR A 14 8.96 42.72 3.48
N THR A 15 7.80 42.07 3.44
CA THR A 15 7.29 41.25 4.54
C THR A 15 8.07 39.94 4.57
N PHE A 16 9.00 39.80 5.52
CA PHE A 16 9.69 38.55 5.79
C PHE A 16 8.93 37.78 6.88
N SER A 17 8.41 36.60 6.56
CA SER A 17 7.99 35.62 7.58
C SER A 17 9.12 34.63 7.83
N GLU A 18 9.59 34.52 9.07
CA GLU A 18 10.55 33.50 9.49
C GLU A 18 9.85 32.14 9.63
N GLU A 19 10.12 31.19 8.71
CA GLU A 19 9.94 29.77 8.99
C GLU A 19 11.23 29.21 9.60
N LYS A 20 11.14 28.72 10.85
CA LYS A 20 12.23 28.04 11.55
C LYS A 20 12.33 26.59 11.08
N GLY A 21 13.34 26.32 10.28
CA GLY A 21 13.84 25.00 9.94
C GLY A 21 14.88 25.18 8.84
N ALA A 22 16.16 24.92 9.13
CA ALA A 22 17.20 25.04 8.12
C ALA A 22 16.97 24.01 7.02
N SER A 23 16.26 24.42 5.96
CA SER A 23 16.19 23.72 4.69
C SER A 23 17.61 23.61 4.14
N PRO A 24 18.04 22.47 3.58
CA PRO A 24 19.35 22.36 2.96
C PRO A 24 19.55 23.45 1.91
N ALA A 25 20.80 23.89 1.75
CA ALA A 25 21.18 24.89 0.77
C ALA A 25 20.62 24.55 -0.61
N ASP A 26 19.94 25.51 -1.25
CA ASP A 26 19.38 25.32 -2.60
C ASP A 26 20.52 24.93 -3.57
N PRO A 27 20.54 23.71 -4.09
CA PRO A 27 21.68 23.24 -4.85
C PRO A 27 21.64 23.67 -6.33
N GLY A 28 20.54 24.31 -6.76
CA GLY A 28 20.48 25.11 -7.99
C GLY A 28 20.94 26.56 -7.78
N ALA A 29 21.61 26.86 -6.66
CA ALA A 29 22.02 28.22 -6.34
C ALA A 29 23.23 28.68 -7.16
N ARG A 30 22.97 29.63 -8.07
CA ARG A 30 24.01 30.38 -8.78
C ARG A 30 24.27 31.72 -8.11
N THR A 31 25.36 32.37 -8.51
CA THR A 31 25.67 33.74 -8.10
C THR A 31 24.92 34.73 -9.01
N TRP A 32 23.99 35.45 -8.42
CA TRP A 32 23.22 36.54 -9.02
C TRP A 32 23.95 37.85 -8.83
N SER A 33 23.89 38.73 -9.83
CA SER A 33 24.48 40.06 -9.84
C SER A 33 23.37 41.11 -9.90
N HIS A 34 23.31 41.96 -8.88
CA HIS A 34 22.45 43.14 -8.86
C HIS A 34 23.11 44.27 -9.65
N ILE A 35 22.33 45.19 -10.21
CA ILE A 35 22.81 46.34 -11.01
C ILE A 35 23.75 47.29 -10.23
N ASP A 36 23.74 47.23 -8.90
CA ASP A 36 24.61 48.02 -8.01
C ASP A 36 25.91 47.28 -7.62
N GLY A 37 26.17 46.12 -8.22
CA GLY A 37 27.38 45.32 -7.99
C GLY A 37 27.29 44.31 -6.86
N ARG A 38 26.20 44.28 -6.07
CA ARG A 38 26.00 43.25 -5.05
C ARG A 38 25.82 41.86 -5.70
N LYS A 39 26.36 40.83 -5.05
CA LYS A 39 26.24 39.43 -5.49
C LYS A 39 25.60 38.57 -4.42
N ILE A 40 24.68 37.69 -4.82
CA ILE A 40 24.01 36.73 -3.93
C ILE A 40 24.05 35.33 -4.54
N LYS A 41 24.43 34.33 -3.74
CA LYS A 41 24.25 32.93 -4.11
C LYS A 41 22.85 32.48 -3.71
N ALA A 42 22.01 32.10 -4.66
CA ALA A 42 20.63 31.66 -4.39
C ALA A 42 20.05 30.88 -5.58
N GLY A 43 19.04 30.04 -5.35
CA GLY A 43 18.30 29.33 -6.42
C GLY A 43 16.93 29.95 -6.68
N ILE A 44 16.39 29.81 -7.90
CA ILE A 44 15.05 30.31 -8.24
C ILE A 44 13.98 29.45 -7.56
N VAL A 45 13.09 30.09 -6.80
CA VAL A 45 11.87 29.51 -6.22
C VAL A 45 10.70 29.70 -7.17
N ASP A 46 10.55 30.93 -7.68
CA ASP A 46 9.52 31.33 -8.63
C ASP A 46 9.98 32.54 -9.44
N ALA A 47 9.34 32.80 -10.58
CA ALA A 47 9.59 34.00 -11.36
C ALA A 47 8.37 34.39 -12.19
N ASN A 48 8.28 35.68 -12.49
CA ASN A 48 7.39 36.23 -13.51
C ASN A 48 8.15 37.25 -14.37
N SER A 49 7.45 37.95 -15.28
CA SER A 49 8.08 38.93 -16.16
C SER A 49 8.61 40.19 -15.44
N LEU A 50 8.25 40.40 -14.17
CA LEU A 50 8.56 41.59 -13.37
C LEU A 50 9.55 41.32 -12.24
N GLU A 51 9.57 40.11 -11.67
CA GLU A 51 10.42 39.74 -10.54
C GLU A 51 10.82 38.26 -10.54
N VAL A 52 11.91 37.95 -9.84
CA VAL A 52 12.35 36.60 -9.51
C VAL A 52 12.39 36.43 -8.00
N THR A 53 11.81 35.34 -7.49
CA THR A 53 11.91 34.93 -6.10
C THR A 53 13.05 33.94 -5.94
N LEU A 54 14.01 34.26 -5.07
CA LEU A 54 15.23 33.49 -4.85
C LEU A 54 15.29 32.93 -3.43
N ARG A 55 15.88 31.74 -3.28
CA ARG A 55 16.19 31.12 -1.98
C ARG A 55 17.69 31.02 -1.78
N ALA A 56 18.21 31.66 -0.75
CA ALA A 56 19.61 31.57 -0.37
C ALA A 56 19.95 30.22 0.28
N PRO A 57 21.23 29.80 0.32
CA PRO A 57 21.69 28.57 0.97
C PRO A 57 21.28 28.41 2.45
N ASN A 58 20.98 29.50 3.14
CA ASN A 58 20.50 29.49 4.52
C ASN A 58 18.97 29.37 4.64
N GLY A 59 18.27 29.07 3.53
CA GLY A 59 16.82 28.91 3.48
C GLY A 59 16.04 30.22 3.35
N ARG A 60 16.68 31.40 3.45
CA ARG A 60 15.97 32.69 3.33
C ARG A 60 15.48 32.90 1.90
N ILE A 61 14.23 33.33 1.77
CA ILE A 61 13.58 33.63 0.49
C ILE A 61 13.43 35.15 0.34
N GLY A 62 13.65 35.68 -0.86
CA GLY A 62 13.41 37.08 -1.19
C GLY A 62 13.23 37.32 -2.68
N SER A 63 12.50 38.37 -3.04
CA SER A 63 12.25 38.74 -4.45
C SER A 63 13.16 39.86 -4.91
N ILE A 64 13.63 39.79 -6.16
CA ILE A 64 14.39 40.84 -6.84
C ILE A 64 13.64 41.23 -8.11
N SER A 65 13.47 42.53 -8.36
CA SER A 65 12.86 42.98 -9.61
C SER A 65 13.75 42.64 -10.79
N MET A 66 13.15 42.22 -11.90
CA MET A 66 13.87 41.88 -13.13
C MET A 66 14.74 43.02 -13.66
N LYS A 67 14.34 44.28 -13.42
CA LYS A 67 15.11 45.46 -13.83
C LYS A 67 16.40 45.66 -13.00
N ASP A 68 16.44 45.10 -11.79
CA ASP A 68 17.54 45.27 -10.84
C ASP A 68 18.59 44.16 -10.97
N LEU A 69 18.37 43.18 -11.86
CA LEU A 69 19.32 42.12 -12.22
C LEU A 69 20.25 42.54 -13.36
N GLY A 70 21.48 42.03 -13.37
CA GLY A 70 22.37 42.13 -14.52
C GLY A 70 21.81 41.46 -15.78
N LYS A 71 22.21 41.91 -16.97
CA LYS A 71 21.66 41.42 -18.26
C LYS A 71 21.74 39.91 -18.45
N GLU A 72 22.83 39.28 -18.02
CA GLU A 72 23.00 37.81 -18.08
C GLU A 72 21.97 37.10 -17.20
N ASP A 73 21.70 37.62 -16.01
CA ASP A 73 20.73 37.07 -15.07
C ASP A 73 19.30 37.27 -15.55
N GLN A 74 19.01 38.42 -16.16
CA GLN A 74 17.72 38.64 -16.83
C GLN A 74 17.48 37.63 -17.96
N ASN A 75 18.51 37.36 -18.79
CA ASN A 75 18.41 36.37 -19.86
C ASN A 75 18.23 34.95 -19.31
N TYR A 76 18.93 34.62 -18.23
CA TYR A 76 18.76 33.35 -17.53
C TYR A 76 17.32 33.19 -17.01
N VAL A 77 16.77 34.20 -16.33
CA VAL A 77 15.38 34.15 -15.82
C VAL A 77 14.37 34.06 -16.96
N LYS A 78 14.58 34.76 -18.08
CA LYS A 78 13.72 34.62 -19.27
C LYS A 78 13.72 33.19 -19.83
N LYS A 79 14.90 32.57 -19.95
CA LYS A 79 15.02 31.15 -20.36
C LYS A 79 14.36 30.22 -19.34
N TRP A 80 14.56 30.50 -18.05
CA TRP A 80 13.93 29.76 -16.95
C TRP A 80 12.41 29.84 -17.02
N LEU A 81 11.83 31.03 -17.22
CA LEU A 81 10.39 31.23 -17.38
C LEU A 81 9.84 30.40 -18.53
N GLN A 82 10.52 30.37 -19.67
CA GLN A 82 10.12 29.53 -20.81
C GLN A 82 10.16 28.03 -20.48
N ASN A 83 11.07 27.60 -19.61
CA ASN A 83 11.22 26.20 -19.22
C ASN A 83 10.34 25.77 -18.03
N ASN A 84 9.79 26.74 -17.30
CA ASN A 84 9.08 26.51 -16.05
C ASN A 84 7.68 27.19 -16.03
N ALA A 85 7.21 27.68 -17.17
CA ALA A 85 5.94 28.38 -17.30
C ALA A 85 4.76 27.49 -16.89
N LYS A 86 3.96 27.98 -15.93
CA LYS A 86 2.68 27.37 -15.56
C LYS A 86 1.68 27.53 -16.70
N PRO A 87 1.03 26.46 -17.19
CA PRO A 87 -0.05 26.60 -18.18
C PRO A 87 -1.18 27.49 -17.61
N LYS A 88 -1.67 28.44 -18.40
CA LYS A 88 -2.69 29.42 -17.94
C LYS A 88 -3.95 28.73 -17.36
N SER A 89 -4.35 27.59 -17.92
CA SER A 89 -5.51 26.80 -17.49
C SER A 89 -5.26 25.91 -16.27
N PHE A 90 -4.02 25.83 -15.75
CA PHE A 90 -3.67 24.88 -14.71
C PHE A 90 -4.21 25.26 -13.32
N GLY A 91 -4.36 26.55 -13.03
CA GLY A 91 -4.67 27.03 -11.67
C GLY A 91 -3.52 26.76 -10.69
N ASP A 92 -3.82 26.59 -9.40
CA ASP A 92 -2.80 26.29 -8.39
C ASP A 92 -2.60 24.78 -8.20
N PRO A 93 -1.35 24.33 -7.95
CA PRO A 93 -1.07 22.92 -7.74
C PRO A 93 -1.60 22.45 -6.37
N ASP A 94 -2.20 21.27 -6.34
CA ASP A 94 -2.55 20.57 -5.09
C ASP A 94 -1.29 20.07 -4.36
N ARG A 95 -0.20 19.79 -5.08
CA ARG A 95 1.07 19.33 -4.52
C ARG A 95 2.27 19.80 -5.35
N ILE A 96 3.33 20.22 -4.66
CA ILE A 96 4.63 20.52 -5.26
C ILE A 96 5.60 19.39 -4.90
N ILE A 97 6.31 18.86 -5.89
CA ILE A 97 7.30 17.79 -5.72
C ILE A 97 8.61 18.27 -6.33
N GLU A 98 9.66 18.35 -5.53
CA GLU A 98 11.01 18.63 -6.03
C GLU A 98 11.81 17.32 -6.10
N ILE A 99 12.37 17.03 -7.27
CA ILE A 99 13.30 15.93 -7.54
C ILE A 99 14.62 16.54 -7.97
N THR A 100 15.72 16.04 -7.42
CA THR A 100 17.06 16.60 -7.60
C THR A 100 18.00 15.53 -8.13
N THR A 101 18.91 15.88 -9.04
CA THR A 101 19.95 14.97 -9.50
C THR A 101 21.05 14.81 -8.44
N LEU A 102 21.53 13.58 -8.24
CA LEU A 102 22.68 13.28 -7.40
C LEU A 102 23.94 13.45 -8.24
N LYS A 103 24.79 14.42 -7.85
CA LYS A 103 25.95 14.86 -8.62
C LYS A 103 26.89 13.68 -8.91
N GLY A 104 27.14 13.39 -10.18
CA GLY A 104 28.07 12.36 -10.63
C GLY A 104 27.55 10.92 -10.52
N GLU A 105 26.32 10.73 -10.06
CA GLU A 105 25.74 9.39 -9.86
C GLU A 105 24.77 8.97 -10.96
N MET A 106 24.34 9.89 -11.83
CA MET A 106 23.28 9.66 -12.81
C MET A 106 22.00 9.09 -12.16
N LYS A 107 21.63 9.63 -10.98
CA LYS A 107 20.47 9.20 -10.20
C LYS A 107 19.62 10.40 -9.79
N TYR A 108 18.34 10.14 -9.55
CA TYR A 108 17.47 11.08 -8.85
C TYR A 108 17.53 10.80 -7.34
N ASN A 109 17.50 11.85 -6.52
CA ASN A 109 17.44 11.74 -5.05
C ASN A 109 16.14 11.10 -4.53
N LYS A 110 15.08 11.16 -5.35
CA LYS A 110 13.78 10.55 -5.08
C LYS A 110 13.55 9.53 -6.17
N PRO A 111 13.78 8.23 -5.91
CA PRO A 111 13.43 7.16 -6.84
C PRO A 111 11.96 6.73 -6.70
N VAL A 112 11.27 7.17 -5.65
CA VAL A 112 9.82 6.98 -5.48
C VAL A 112 9.18 8.30 -5.09
N ILE A 113 8.09 8.66 -5.77
CA ILE A 113 7.21 9.76 -5.39
C ILE A 113 5.77 9.24 -5.32
N THR A 114 4.93 9.82 -4.46
CA THR A 114 3.51 9.44 -4.35
C THR A 114 2.61 10.63 -4.68
N VAL A 115 1.54 10.40 -5.42
CA VAL A 115 0.52 11.41 -5.75
C VAL A 115 -0.88 10.82 -5.62
N TYR A 116 -1.87 11.66 -5.32
CA TYR A 116 -3.26 11.23 -5.34
C TYR A 116 -3.85 11.24 -6.75
N PRO A 117 -4.78 10.32 -7.06
CA PRO A 117 -5.49 10.32 -8.33
C PRO A 117 -6.14 11.66 -8.66
N GLY A 118 -5.90 12.18 -9.88
CA GLY A 118 -6.56 13.38 -10.39
C GLY A 118 -6.11 14.71 -9.77
N LYS A 119 -5.09 14.71 -8.90
CA LYS A 119 -4.55 15.95 -8.30
C LYS A 119 -3.59 16.67 -9.22
N LYS A 120 -3.58 18.00 -9.15
CA LYS A 120 -2.69 18.88 -9.91
C LYS A 120 -1.31 18.93 -9.25
N ILE A 121 -0.29 18.52 -10.00
CA ILE A 121 1.08 18.39 -9.51
C ILE A 121 1.99 19.40 -10.22
N LYS A 122 2.79 20.14 -9.44
CA LYS A 122 3.97 20.87 -9.92
C LYS A 122 5.20 20.03 -9.57
N LEU A 123 5.83 19.41 -10.55
CA LEU A 123 7.08 18.67 -10.37
C LEU A 123 8.25 19.54 -10.85
N ILE A 124 9.21 19.78 -9.97
CA ILE A 124 10.42 20.56 -10.26
C ILE A 124 11.59 19.56 -10.33
N LEU A 125 12.23 19.45 -11.48
CA LEU A 125 13.50 18.76 -11.63
C LEU A 125 14.64 19.78 -11.42
N ARG A 126 15.41 19.61 -10.37
CA ARG A 126 16.65 20.34 -10.09
C ARG A 126 17.83 19.53 -10.61
N ASN A 127 18.61 20.12 -11.50
CA ASN A 127 19.83 19.52 -12.01
C ASN A 127 21.05 20.14 -11.32
N ASN A 128 21.65 19.40 -10.39
CA ASN A 128 22.90 19.77 -9.71
C ASN A 128 24.14 19.14 -10.34
N ASP A 129 23.96 18.43 -11.44
CA ASP A 129 25.03 17.73 -12.13
C ASP A 129 25.70 18.65 -13.15
N ASP A 130 26.87 18.23 -13.62
CA ASP A 130 27.64 18.89 -14.66
C ASP A 130 27.19 18.45 -16.08
N MET A 131 26.18 17.57 -16.16
CA MET A 131 25.55 17.09 -17.40
C MET A 131 24.05 17.40 -17.45
N HIS A 132 23.44 17.30 -18.62
CA HIS A 132 22.03 17.63 -18.83
C HIS A 132 21.12 16.50 -18.34
N HIS A 133 19.93 16.84 -17.85
CA HIS A 133 18.95 15.83 -17.44
C HIS A 133 17.52 16.25 -17.75
N ASN A 134 16.67 15.29 -18.06
CA ASN A 134 15.23 15.49 -18.12
C ASN A 134 14.53 14.43 -17.26
N LEU A 135 13.21 14.45 -17.22
CA LEU A 135 12.40 13.42 -16.58
C LEU A 135 11.14 13.17 -17.42
N ALA A 136 10.95 11.93 -17.86
CA ALA A 136 9.79 11.48 -18.62
C ALA A 136 8.99 10.46 -17.79
N ILE A 137 7.71 10.74 -17.52
CA ILE A 137 6.77 9.85 -16.84
C ILE A 137 5.98 9.06 -17.90
N THR A 138 5.90 7.75 -17.72
CA THR A 138 5.28 6.83 -18.69
C THR A 138 4.02 6.15 -18.15
N LYS A 139 3.24 5.54 -19.06
CA LYS A 139 2.12 4.66 -18.72
C LYS A 139 2.61 3.48 -17.86
N ARG A 140 1.69 2.92 -17.08
CA ARG A 140 1.92 1.71 -16.28
C ARG A 140 2.43 0.54 -17.14
N GLY A 141 3.41 -0.21 -16.64
CA GLY A 141 3.93 -1.43 -17.25
C GLY A 141 5.45 -1.52 -17.20
N LYS A 142 6.00 -2.73 -16.98
CA LYS A 142 7.45 -2.97 -16.90
C LYS A 142 8.12 -2.63 -18.24
N GLY A 143 9.20 -1.86 -18.19
CA GLY A 143 10.06 -1.54 -19.34
C GLY A 143 9.51 -0.47 -20.30
N LYS A 144 8.39 0.18 -19.99
CA LYS A 144 7.83 1.24 -20.83
C LYS A 144 8.67 2.52 -20.84
N ASP A 145 9.23 2.86 -19.69
CA ASP A 145 10.26 3.87 -19.53
C ASP A 145 11.46 3.64 -20.44
N LEU A 146 11.98 2.40 -20.47
CA LEU A 146 13.11 2.08 -21.33
C LEU A 146 12.75 2.17 -22.82
N LYS A 147 11.56 1.72 -23.22
CA LYS A 147 11.08 1.87 -24.61
C LYS A 147 10.98 3.34 -25.03
N VAL A 148 10.44 4.19 -24.16
CA VAL A 148 10.39 5.64 -24.39
C VAL A 148 11.80 6.23 -24.50
N ALA A 149 12.74 5.83 -23.63
CA ALA A 149 14.11 6.28 -23.72
C ALA A 149 14.80 5.83 -25.02
N GLN A 150 14.61 4.57 -25.43
CA GLN A 150 15.15 4.04 -26.68
C GLN A 150 14.59 4.78 -27.91
N GLU A 151 13.30 5.14 -27.89
CA GLU A 151 12.70 5.95 -28.95
C GLU A 151 13.30 7.37 -28.96
N ALA A 152 13.56 7.96 -27.79
CA ALA A 152 14.23 9.24 -27.68
C ALA A 152 15.61 9.25 -28.35
N TRP A 153 16.35 8.15 -28.24
CA TRP A 153 17.70 8.04 -28.82
C TRP A 153 17.69 8.05 -30.35
N LYS A 154 16.57 7.63 -30.97
CA LYS A 154 16.39 7.67 -32.44
C LYS A 154 16.24 9.10 -32.99
N LEU A 155 16.01 10.09 -32.12
CA LEU A 155 15.98 11.50 -32.55
C LEU A 155 17.34 11.98 -33.10
N GLY A 156 18.43 11.30 -32.77
CA GLY A 156 19.76 11.59 -33.31
C GLY A 156 20.15 13.06 -33.11
N ALA A 157 20.51 13.73 -34.20
CA ALA A 157 20.93 15.14 -34.21
C ALA A 157 19.85 16.10 -33.67
N GLU A 158 18.57 15.74 -33.76
CA GLU A 158 17.46 16.58 -33.25
C GLU A 158 17.23 16.42 -31.74
N GLY A 159 17.94 15.50 -31.07
CA GLY A 159 17.71 15.14 -29.68
C GLY A 159 17.67 16.35 -28.74
N PHE A 160 18.68 17.22 -28.77
CA PHE A 160 18.71 18.40 -27.92
C PHE A 160 17.60 19.41 -28.23
N ALA A 161 17.28 19.63 -29.51
CA ALA A 161 16.21 20.53 -29.92
C ALA A 161 14.84 20.04 -29.42
N LYS A 162 14.65 18.72 -29.34
CA LYS A 162 13.44 18.07 -28.80
C LYS A 162 13.57 17.69 -27.32
N HIS A 163 14.57 18.20 -26.61
CA HIS A 163 14.83 17.90 -25.19
C HIS A 163 14.97 16.40 -24.87
N TRP A 164 15.37 15.59 -25.86
CA TRP A 164 15.40 14.14 -25.82
C TRP A 164 14.05 13.53 -25.40
N ILE A 165 12.93 14.15 -25.77
CA ILE A 165 11.58 13.63 -25.54
C ILE A 165 10.99 13.21 -26.90
N PRO A 166 10.63 11.94 -27.10
CA PRO A 166 10.05 11.45 -28.34
C PRO A 166 8.51 11.55 -28.33
N ASP A 167 7.92 11.50 -29.51
CA ASP A 167 6.50 11.19 -29.65
C ASP A 167 6.31 9.67 -29.46
N HIS A 168 5.76 9.26 -28.31
CA HIS A 168 5.59 7.85 -27.99
C HIS A 168 4.27 7.60 -27.25
N PRO A 169 3.48 6.55 -27.60
CA PRO A 169 2.16 6.31 -27.02
C PRO A 169 2.18 5.99 -25.52
N ASP A 170 3.31 5.54 -24.97
CA ASP A 170 3.49 5.33 -23.53
C ASP A 170 4.01 6.55 -22.77
N LEU A 171 4.44 7.63 -23.42
CA LEU A 171 4.82 8.86 -22.73
C LEU A 171 3.57 9.58 -22.24
N LEU A 172 3.52 9.94 -20.95
CA LEU A 172 2.42 10.70 -20.36
C LEU A 172 2.79 12.16 -20.17
N PHE A 173 3.91 12.40 -19.50
CA PHE A 173 4.35 13.72 -19.10
C PHE A 173 5.87 13.80 -19.17
N SER A 174 6.42 14.98 -19.41
CA SER A 174 7.86 15.19 -19.37
C SER A 174 8.22 16.61 -18.96
N THR A 175 9.35 16.75 -18.28
CA THR A 175 10.02 18.04 -18.19
C THR A 175 10.67 18.35 -19.54
N LYS A 176 10.96 19.64 -19.79
CA LYS A 176 12.02 19.99 -20.72
C LYS A 176 13.39 19.54 -20.18
N MET A 177 14.42 19.66 -21.00
CA MET A 177 15.80 19.44 -20.55
C MET A 177 16.18 20.50 -19.51
N ALA A 178 16.66 20.05 -18.35
CA ALA A 178 17.34 20.87 -17.38
C ALA A 178 18.84 20.88 -17.73
N ASP A 179 19.34 22.06 -18.09
CA ASP A 179 20.77 22.30 -18.27
C ASP A 179 21.53 22.04 -16.94
N PRO A 180 22.86 21.81 -16.99
CA PRO A 180 23.69 21.76 -15.78
C PRO A 180 23.42 22.94 -14.85
N HIS A 181 23.32 22.67 -13.54
CA HIS A 181 23.06 23.69 -12.50
C HIS A 181 21.78 24.52 -12.74
N SER A 182 20.77 23.92 -13.38
CA SER A 182 19.50 24.55 -13.74
C SER A 182 18.30 23.72 -13.30
N SER A 183 17.10 24.10 -13.73
CA SER A 183 15.87 23.39 -13.39
C SER A 183 14.84 23.41 -14.52
N ALA A 184 13.99 22.39 -14.53
CA ALA A 184 12.84 22.28 -15.41
C ALA A 184 11.59 21.89 -14.60
N THR A 185 10.46 22.53 -14.88
CA THR A 185 9.20 22.29 -14.17
C THR A 185 8.19 21.66 -15.09
N LEU A 186 7.55 20.61 -14.61
CA LEU A 186 6.44 19.92 -15.24
C LEU A 186 5.16 20.17 -14.42
N TYR A 187 4.12 20.67 -15.08
CA TYR A 187 2.78 20.78 -14.51
C TYR A 187 1.87 19.73 -15.15
N PHE A 188 1.25 18.88 -14.33
CA PHE A 188 0.36 17.83 -14.84
C PHE A 188 -0.75 17.49 -13.85
N THR A 189 -1.84 16.91 -14.37
CA THR A 189 -2.85 16.28 -13.52
C THR A 189 -2.49 14.80 -13.39
N ALA A 190 -2.31 14.33 -12.16
CA ALA A 190 -1.99 12.93 -11.89
C ALA A 190 -3.05 12.00 -12.52
N PRO A 191 -2.66 10.85 -13.09
CA PRO A 191 -3.61 9.89 -13.64
C PRO A 191 -4.70 9.51 -12.62
N LYS A 192 -5.94 9.32 -13.07
CA LYS A 192 -7.04 8.86 -12.19
C LYS A 192 -6.92 7.39 -11.79
N LYS A 193 -6.27 6.58 -12.64
CA LYS A 193 -6.05 5.15 -12.38
C LYS A 193 -4.88 5.00 -11.41
N THR A 194 -5.09 4.24 -10.33
CA THR A 194 -4.03 3.95 -9.36
C THR A 194 -2.97 3.02 -9.96
N GLY A 195 -1.77 3.04 -9.37
CA GLY A 195 -0.67 2.14 -9.70
C GLY A 195 0.68 2.82 -9.86
N LYS A 196 1.66 2.04 -10.34
CA LYS A 196 3.04 2.46 -10.56
C LYS A 196 3.24 3.02 -11.98
N TYR A 197 3.71 4.26 -12.05
CA TYR A 197 4.01 5.00 -13.28
C TYR A 197 5.51 5.29 -13.31
N PRO A 198 6.29 4.52 -14.09
CA PRO A 198 7.75 4.70 -14.16
C PRO A 198 8.11 6.07 -14.71
N TYR A 199 9.19 6.67 -14.19
CA TYR A 199 9.84 7.83 -14.80
C TYR A 199 11.33 7.61 -15.00
N VAL A 200 11.88 8.28 -16.01
CA VAL A 200 13.25 8.05 -16.47
C VAL A 200 13.87 9.30 -17.09
N CYS A 201 15.19 9.43 -16.99
CA CYS A 201 15.96 10.36 -17.82
C CYS A 201 16.21 9.70 -19.18
N THR A 202 15.68 10.32 -20.25
CA THR A 202 15.77 9.77 -21.60
C THR A 202 17.03 10.23 -22.36
N LEU A 203 17.89 11.04 -21.74
CA LEU A 203 19.21 11.37 -22.28
C LEU A 203 19.99 10.06 -22.59
N PRO A 204 20.66 9.94 -23.76
CA PRO A 204 21.43 8.76 -24.12
C PRO A 204 22.36 8.26 -23.00
N GLY A 205 22.27 6.97 -22.68
CA GLY A 205 23.06 6.31 -21.63
C GLY A 205 22.49 6.41 -20.21
N HIS A 206 21.64 7.40 -19.91
CA HIS A 206 21.20 7.67 -18.53
C HIS A 206 20.10 6.71 -18.06
N ALA A 207 19.21 6.30 -18.98
CA ALA A 207 18.02 5.51 -18.66
C ALA A 207 18.29 4.16 -17.97
N GLN A 208 19.55 3.69 -17.99
CA GLN A 208 19.96 2.45 -17.32
C GLN A 208 19.99 2.55 -15.79
N VAL A 209 20.22 3.73 -15.25
CA VAL A 209 20.35 3.97 -13.81
C VAL A 209 19.48 5.12 -13.32
N MET A 210 19.18 6.09 -14.18
CA MET A 210 18.46 7.30 -13.83
C MET A 210 16.95 7.16 -14.01
N ARG A 211 16.35 6.39 -13.11
CA ARG A 211 14.92 6.04 -13.14
C ARG A 211 14.29 6.08 -11.75
N GLY A 212 12.97 6.13 -11.72
CA GLY A 212 12.18 6.01 -10.51
C GLY A 212 10.72 5.70 -10.83
N THR A 213 9.86 5.73 -9.80
CA THR A 213 8.45 5.39 -9.92
C THR A 213 7.57 6.41 -9.23
N MET A 214 6.60 6.97 -9.95
CA MET A 214 5.49 7.70 -9.39
C MET A 214 4.38 6.72 -9.02
N ILE A 215 3.99 6.66 -7.76
CA ILE A 215 2.87 5.87 -7.27
C ILE A 215 1.63 6.76 -7.21
N VAL A 216 0.62 6.41 -7.99
CA VAL A 216 -0.71 7.01 -7.88
C VAL A 216 -1.52 6.16 -6.91
N SER A 217 -1.82 6.68 -5.71
CA SER A 217 -2.53 5.94 -4.66
C SER A 217 -3.59 6.78 -3.98
N LYS A 218 -4.71 6.15 -3.59
CA LYS A 218 -5.71 6.75 -2.70
C LYS A 218 -5.24 6.77 -1.24
N GLU A 219 -4.25 5.93 -0.90
CA GLU A 219 -3.65 5.90 0.42
C GLU A 219 -2.50 6.91 0.52
N ILE A 220 -2.49 7.64 1.64
CA ILE A 220 -1.41 8.56 1.97
C ILE A 220 -0.15 7.71 2.23
N ASN A 221 0.89 7.89 1.42
CA ASN A 221 2.23 7.51 1.85
C ASN A 221 2.90 8.76 2.47
N PRO A 222 2.96 8.85 3.81
CA PRO A 222 3.57 9.99 4.49
C PRO A 222 5.10 9.89 4.51
N LEU A 223 5.68 8.77 4.04
CA LEU A 223 7.12 8.58 4.00
C LEU A 223 7.74 9.30 2.80
N SER A 224 8.93 9.84 3.02
CA SER A 224 9.77 10.42 1.98
C SER A 224 11.25 10.17 2.26
N GLU A 225 12.04 10.16 1.19
CA GLU A 225 13.51 9.99 1.28
C GLU A 225 13.93 8.72 2.02
N LEU A 226 13.13 7.65 1.88
CA LEU A 226 13.35 6.39 2.57
C LEU A 226 14.53 5.63 1.94
N THR A 227 15.57 5.40 2.72
CA THR A 227 16.73 4.56 2.41
C THR A 227 16.76 3.34 3.32
N PHE A 228 17.53 2.33 2.92
CA PHE A 228 17.88 1.20 3.76
C PHE A 228 19.40 1.00 3.73
N THR A 229 19.95 0.59 4.87
CA THR A 229 21.30 0.03 4.97
C THR A 229 21.16 -1.43 5.34
N SER A 230 21.77 -2.33 4.55
CA SER A 230 21.75 -3.77 4.79
C SER A 230 23.03 -4.25 5.45
N PHE A 231 22.92 -5.23 6.34
CA PHE A 231 24.01 -5.85 7.06
C PHE A 231 23.89 -7.37 7.02
N LYS A 232 25.01 -8.07 7.04
CA LYS A 232 25.07 -9.54 7.23
C LYS A 232 25.61 -9.85 8.62
N GLY A 233 24.98 -10.78 9.31
CA GLY A 233 25.41 -11.21 10.64
C GLY A 233 24.33 -11.91 11.44
N SER A 234 24.74 -12.66 12.45
CA SER A 234 23.83 -13.36 13.35
C SER A 234 23.78 -12.62 14.68
N TRP A 235 22.60 -12.14 15.06
CA TRP A 235 22.40 -11.39 16.30
C TRP A 235 21.26 -11.99 17.12
N LYS A 236 21.36 -11.86 18.44
CA LYS A 236 20.26 -12.19 19.37
C LYS A 236 19.48 -10.97 19.83
N LYS A 237 20.02 -9.78 19.56
CA LYS A 237 19.51 -8.46 19.90
C LYS A 237 20.05 -7.45 18.89
N ILE A 238 19.35 -6.33 18.72
CA ILE A 238 19.77 -5.24 17.86
C ILE A 238 21.19 -4.80 18.24
N PRO A 239 22.16 -4.90 17.30
CA PRO A 239 23.53 -4.50 17.55
C PRO A 239 23.70 -2.97 17.45
N ASP A 240 24.90 -2.51 17.82
CA ASP A 240 25.33 -1.16 17.47
C ASP A 240 25.72 -1.11 15.98
N TRP A 241 24.76 -0.71 15.14
CA TRP A 241 24.93 -0.66 13.68
C TRP A 241 26.10 0.20 13.21
N ASN A 242 26.58 1.14 14.03
CA ASN A 242 27.74 1.98 13.68
C ASN A 242 29.08 1.23 13.81
N LYS A 243 29.09 0.06 14.44
CA LYS A 243 30.28 -0.79 14.61
C LYS A 243 30.31 -1.97 13.63
N ILE A 244 29.39 -2.00 12.68
CA ILE A 244 29.24 -3.10 11.72
C ILE A 244 29.39 -2.52 10.32
N GLU A 245 30.21 -3.17 9.51
CA GLU A 245 30.37 -2.78 8.10
C GLU A 245 29.08 -3.09 7.32
N PRO A 246 28.47 -2.11 6.64
CA PRO A 246 27.27 -2.34 5.85
C PRO A 246 27.60 -3.14 4.57
N THR A 247 26.72 -4.06 4.20
CA THR A 247 26.78 -4.76 2.91
C THR A 247 26.34 -3.88 1.75
N GLY A 248 25.56 -2.83 2.02
CA GLY A 248 25.09 -1.90 1.02
C GLY A 248 24.12 -0.87 1.60
N THR A 249 23.95 0.25 0.90
CA THR A 249 22.94 1.25 1.18
C THR A 249 22.31 1.70 -0.13
N ASP A 250 20.99 1.74 -0.17
CA ASP A 250 20.24 2.26 -1.33
C ASP A 250 18.88 2.83 -0.87
N HIS A 251 18.14 3.39 -1.80
CA HIS A 251 16.76 3.80 -1.58
C HIS A 251 15.81 2.61 -1.54
N VAL A 252 14.72 2.74 -0.79
CA VAL A 252 13.70 1.69 -0.73
C VAL A 252 12.79 1.77 -1.98
N PRO A 253 12.81 0.77 -2.88
CA PRO A 253 12.13 0.86 -4.18
C PRO A 253 10.60 0.96 -4.09
N SER A 254 10.00 0.50 -3.01
CA SER A 254 8.56 0.58 -2.77
C SER A 254 8.12 1.90 -2.14
N GLY A 255 9.07 2.69 -1.60
CA GLY A 255 8.79 3.91 -0.82
C GLY A 255 8.11 3.64 0.53
N LYS A 256 8.05 2.38 0.95
CA LYS A 256 7.50 1.89 2.22
C LYS A 256 8.51 0.94 2.86
N PHE A 257 8.41 0.66 4.16
CA PHE A 257 9.28 -0.35 4.78
C PHE A 257 9.07 -1.73 4.12
N ASP A 258 10.16 -2.35 3.67
CA ASP A 258 10.13 -3.48 2.72
C ASP A 258 11.34 -4.39 2.91
N LEU A 259 11.11 -5.63 3.32
CA LEU A 259 12.18 -6.60 3.56
C LEU A 259 12.83 -7.09 2.26
N SER A 260 12.20 -6.90 1.09
CA SER A 260 12.81 -7.27 -0.21
C SER A 260 14.06 -6.44 -0.56
N CYS A 261 14.37 -5.42 0.24
CA CYS A 261 15.66 -4.72 0.24
C CYS A 261 16.85 -5.61 0.61
N SER A 262 16.63 -6.72 1.35
CA SER A 262 17.63 -7.76 1.58
C SER A 262 17.45 -8.92 0.60
N LYS A 263 18.57 -9.50 0.14
CA LYS A 263 18.57 -10.77 -0.61
C LYS A 263 18.71 -11.98 0.32
N GLU A 264 19.15 -11.74 1.55
CA GLU A 264 19.34 -12.78 2.55
C GLU A 264 18.00 -13.13 3.18
N LYS A 265 17.87 -14.39 3.61
CA LYS A 265 16.66 -14.91 4.26
C LYS A 265 16.84 -15.09 5.76
N ASP A 266 18.06 -15.35 6.19
CA ASP A 266 18.45 -15.49 7.59
C ASP A 266 19.71 -14.65 7.84
N ASN A 267 20.00 -14.35 9.10
CA ASN A 267 21.23 -13.68 9.54
C ASN A 267 21.50 -12.36 8.80
N PHE A 268 20.50 -11.49 8.77
CA PHE A 268 20.63 -10.17 8.15
C PHE A 268 19.99 -9.06 8.98
N GLY A 269 20.44 -7.84 8.73
CA GLY A 269 19.95 -6.64 9.36
C GLY A 269 19.56 -5.60 8.34
N LEU A 270 18.50 -4.86 8.62
CA LEU A 270 18.08 -3.69 7.83
C LEU A 270 17.90 -2.50 8.77
N VAL A 271 18.49 -1.37 8.40
CA VAL A 271 18.21 -0.09 9.03
C VAL A 271 17.61 0.84 8.00
N PHE A 272 16.33 1.12 8.13
CA PHE A 272 15.60 2.06 7.29
C PHE A 272 15.65 3.46 7.89
N ARG A 273 15.90 4.48 7.06
CA ARG A 273 15.93 5.89 7.47
C ARG A 273 15.19 6.75 6.47
N GLY A 274 14.42 7.72 6.95
CA GLY A 274 13.73 8.68 6.10
C GLY A 274 12.99 9.72 6.91
N ASN A 275 11.99 10.33 6.27
CA ASN A 275 11.11 11.31 6.91
C ASN A 275 9.66 10.85 6.85
N ILE A 276 8.88 11.18 7.88
CA ILE A 276 7.42 11.00 7.92
C ILE A 276 6.74 12.36 8.08
N GLU A 277 5.78 12.67 7.21
CA GLU A 277 5.01 13.91 7.26
C GLU A 277 3.76 13.75 8.15
N ALA A 278 3.77 14.39 9.32
CA ALA A 278 2.63 14.47 10.21
C ALA A 278 1.65 15.57 9.72
N PRO A 279 0.43 15.22 9.26
CA PRO A 279 -0.49 16.21 8.68
C PRO A 279 -1.08 17.19 9.71
N LYS A 280 -1.04 16.85 11.00
CA LYS A 280 -1.50 17.70 12.11
C LYS A 280 -0.72 17.39 13.39
N SER A 281 -0.56 18.38 14.26
CA SER A 281 0.01 18.16 15.59
C SER A 281 -0.90 17.27 16.43
N GLY A 282 -0.33 16.44 17.29
CA GLY A 282 -1.08 15.63 18.26
C GLY A 282 -0.43 14.28 18.57
N ASP A 283 -1.22 13.43 19.20
CA ASP A 283 -0.81 12.09 19.62
C ASP A 283 -0.96 11.06 18.50
N TYR A 284 0.16 10.54 18.00
CA TYR A 284 0.21 9.45 17.04
C TYR A 284 0.46 8.13 17.76
N ILE A 285 -0.12 7.05 17.24
CA ILE A 285 0.18 5.69 17.70
C ILE A 285 0.84 4.95 16.54
N PHE A 286 2.04 4.45 16.78
CA PHE A 286 2.74 3.58 15.84
C PHE A 286 2.60 2.13 16.28
N THR A 287 2.48 1.24 15.31
CA THR A 287 2.45 -0.20 15.49
C THR A 287 3.64 -0.80 14.76
N LEU A 288 4.42 -1.62 15.46
CA LEU A 288 5.54 -2.36 14.91
C LEU A 288 5.26 -3.84 15.11
N SER A 289 5.33 -4.62 14.04
CA SER A 289 5.27 -6.08 14.08
C SER A 289 6.51 -6.65 13.40
N SER A 290 7.13 -7.65 14.00
CA SER A 290 8.25 -8.34 13.36
C SER A 290 8.41 -9.78 13.81
N ASP A 291 8.93 -10.61 12.92
CA ASP A 291 9.64 -11.85 13.26
C ASP A 291 11.08 -11.47 13.57
N ASP A 292 11.60 -11.88 14.74
CA ASP A 292 12.81 -11.36 15.38
C ASP A 292 12.81 -9.84 15.64
N GLY A 293 13.99 -9.30 15.97
CA GLY A 293 14.10 -8.05 16.70
C GLY A 293 13.96 -6.81 15.83
N SER A 294 13.09 -5.89 16.27
CA SER A 294 12.90 -4.60 15.63
C SER A 294 12.75 -3.43 16.61
N ARG A 295 13.07 -2.23 16.14
CA ARG A 295 12.95 -0.99 16.89
C ARG A 295 12.55 0.16 15.99
N LEU A 296 11.55 0.93 16.42
CA LEU A 296 11.10 2.15 15.75
C LEU A 296 11.53 3.37 16.55
N LEU A 297 12.18 4.31 15.87
CA LEU A 297 12.55 5.61 16.40
C LEU A 297 11.88 6.73 15.61
N ILE A 298 11.40 7.74 16.33
CA ILE A 298 10.95 9.01 15.76
C ILE A 298 11.78 10.13 16.39
N ASP A 299 12.37 11.00 15.57
CA ASP A 299 13.28 12.08 15.98
C ASP A 299 14.38 11.59 16.94
N ARG A 300 14.96 10.43 16.62
CA ARG A 300 16.01 9.74 17.40
C ARG A 300 15.56 9.25 18.79
N LYS A 301 14.26 9.28 19.10
CA LYS A 301 13.68 8.71 20.33
C LYS A 301 13.02 7.38 20.02
N VAL A 302 13.30 6.36 20.83
CA VAL A 302 12.66 5.05 20.72
C VAL A 302 11.18 5.18 21.06
N VAL A 303 10.31 4.81 20.12
CA VAL A 303 8.85 4.81 20.28
C VAL A 303 8.33 3.39 20.50
N VAL A 304 8.87 2.43 19.76
CA VAL A 304 8.59 1.01 19.96
C VAL A 304 9.90 0.24 19.99
N ASP A 305 10.08 -0.60 21.00
CA ASP A 305 11.20 -1.52 21.13
C ASP A 305 10.65 -2.94 21.26
N LEU A 306 10.92 -3.75 20.25
CA LEU A 306 10.49 -5.13 20.07
C LEU A 306 11.75 -5.96 19.75
N ASP A 307 12.76 -5.85 20.60
CA ASP A 307 14.08 -6.47 20.42
C ASP A 307 14.14 -7.89 20.98
N GLY A 308 15.00 -8.73 20.40
CA GLY A 308 15.19 -10.14 20.75
C GLY A 308 14.75 -11.09 19.65
N ILE A 309 15.08 -12.37 19.82
CA ILE A 309 14.61 -13.46 18.94
C ILE A 309 13.22 -13.87 19.38
N HIS A 310 12.25 -13.84 18.47
CA HIS A 310 10.87 -14.22 18.73
C HIS A 310 10.11 -14.39 17.41
N GLY A 311 9.08 -15.25 17.41
CA GLY A 311 8.10 -15.28 16.31
C GLY A 311 7.41 -13.93 16.09
N VAL A 312 6.70 -13.78 14.96
CA VAL A 312 5.90 -12.59 14.64
C VAL A 312 5.09 -12.09 15.85
N THR A 313 5.49 -10.95 16.39
CA THR A 313 4.84 -10.29 17.53
C THR A 313 4.60 -8.84 17.19
N SER A 314 3.57 -8.23 17.77
CA SER A 314 3.26 -6.82 17.56
C SER A 314 3.27 -6.01 18.85
N LYS A 315 3.75 -4.77 18.77
CA LYS A 315 3.75 -3.79 19.84
C LYS A 315 3.43 -2.41 19.29
N SER A 316 2.65 -1.63 20.05
CA SER A 316 2.38 -0.24 19.71
C SER A 316 3.04 0.73 20.70
N GLY A 317 3.38 1.91 20.21
CA GLY A 317 3.94 3.01 20.97
C GLY A 317 3.27 4.33 20.61
N LYS A 318 3.12 5.21 21.58
CA LYS A 318 2.49 6.52 21.42
C LYS A 318 3.55 7.61 21.43
N VAL A 319 3.48 8.55 20.49
CA VAL A 319 4.39 9.71 20.41
C VAL A 319 3.62 10.96 20.00
N LYS A 320 3.95 12.10 20.60
CA LYS A 320 3.40 13.39 20.22
C LYS A 320 4.26 14.00 19.11
N LEU A 321 3.65 14.32 17.98
CA LEU A 321 4.30 14.98 16.84
C LEU A 321 3.69 16.36 16.62
N GLU A 322 4.50 17.28 16.12
CA GLU A 322 4.00 18.54 15.57
C GLU A 322 3.62 18.34 14.10
N LYS A 323 2.84 19.26 13.52
CA LYS A 323 2.58 19.24 12.08
C LYS A 323 3.90 19.47 11.34
N GLY A 324 4.22 18.62 10.37
CA GLY A 324 5.40 18.76 9.52
C GLY A 324 6.21 17.47 9.38
N LEU A 325 7.45 17.59 8.91
CA LEU A 325 8.36 16.47 8.72
C LEU A 325 9.06 16.08 10.02
N HIS A 326 9.08 14.78 10.30
CA HIS A 326 9.80 14.16 11.41
C HIS A 326 10.72 13.06 10.90
N HIS A 327 11.86 12.86 11.57
CA HIS A 327 12.77 11.79 11.18
C HIS A 327 12.22 10.44 11.67
N ILE A 328 12.24 9.43 10.81
CA ILE A 328 11.82 8.07 11.14
C ILE A 328 12.95 7.10 10.84
N GLU A 329 13.24 6.22 11.81
CA GLU A 329 14.20 5.13 11.67
C GLU A 329 13.57 3.82 12.14
N VAL A 330 13.72 2.76 11.36
CA VAL A 330 13.31 1.40 11.73
C VAL A 330 14.52 0.50 11.62
N GLN A 331 14.90 -0.09 12.75
CA GLN A 331 15.96 -1.09 12.85
C GLN A 331 15.31 -2.46 12.90
N TYR A 332 15.88 -3.43 12.19
CA TYR A 332 15.38 -4.80 12.09
C TYR A 332 16.56 -5.77 11.96
N PHE A 333 16.48 -6.93 12.61
CA PHE A 333 17.31 -8.07 12.27
C PHE A 333 16.47 -9.34 12.20
N GLU A 334 16.88 -10.24 11.31
CA GLU A 334 16.40 -11.61 11.22
C GLU A 334 17.55 -12.54 11.60
N ALA A 335 17.34 -13.40 12.60
CA ALA A 335 18.32 -14.42 12.97
C ALA A 335 18.11 -15.67 12.11
N SER A 336 16.93 -16.29 12.17
CA SER A 336 16.63 -17.49 11.39
C SER A 336 15.13 -17.80 11.33
N GLY A 337 14.68 -18.33 10.19
CA GLY A 337 13.36 -18.94 10.06
C GLY A 337 12.51 -18.20 9.05
N GLY A 338 11.57 -17.40 9.54
CA GLY A 338 10.73 -16.55 8.72
C GLY A 338 11.00 -15.09 9.05
N GLU A 339 11.07 -14.24 8.05
CA GLU A 339 11.22 -12.79 8.19
C GLU A 339 9.88 -12.01 8.06
N GLU A 340 9.54 -11.18 9.03
CA GLU A 340 8.41 -10.25 8.89
C GLU A 340 8.72 -8.88 9.44
N LEU A 341 8.23 -7.86 8.74
CA LEU A 341 8.19 -6.49 9.24
C LEU A 341 6.89 -5.81 8.80
N TYR A 342 6.16 -5.28 9.77
CA TYR A 342 5.06 -4.37 9.56
C TYR A 342 5.28 -3.11 10.39
N VAL A 343 5.04 -1.97 9.76
CA VAL A 343 5.02 -0.67 10.43
C VAL A 343 3.73 0.01 10.04
N GLY A 344 2.93 0.38 11.04
CA GLY A 344 1.67 1.10 10.87
C GLY A 344 1.64 2.34 11.74
N TRP A 345 0.76 3.28 11.42
CA TRP A 345 0.48 4.43 12.28
C TRP A 345 -0.99 4.84 12.26
N ARG A 346 -1.43 5.45 13.36
CA ARG A 346 -2.73 6.10 13.53
C ARG A 346 -2.55 7.57 13.82
N LEU A 347 -3.28 8.39 13.07
CA LEU A 347 -3.33 9.84 13.28
C LEU A 347 -4.04 10.19 14.61
N PRO A 348 -3.83 11.40 15.16
CA PRO A 348 -4.52 11.85 16.37
C PRO A 348 -6.04 11.76 16.23
N GLY A 349 -6.66 11.01 17.14
CA GLY A 349 -8.11 10.76 17.17
C GLY A 349 -8.64 9.78 16.11
N SER A 350 -7.78 9.22 15.25
CA SER A 350 -8.19 8.22 14.25
C SER A 350 -8.17 6.81 14.84
N LYS A 351 -9.21 6.02 14.56
CA LYS A 351 -9.18 4.56 14.77
C LYS A 351 -8.54 3.81 13.60
N LYS A 352 -8.51 4.42 12.41
CA LYS A 352 -7.93 3.84 11.20
C LYS A 352 -6.40 3.86 11.26
N GLU A 353 -5.80 2.68 11.15
CA GLU A 353 -4.36 2.51 10.94
C GLU A 353 -4.01 2.59 9.45
N THR A 354 -2.86 3.19 9.15
CA THR A 354 -2.31 3.29 7.80
C THR A 354 -0.98 2.55 7.76
N ALA A 355 -0.83 1.62 6.81
CA ALA A 355 0.40 0.86 6.63
C ALA A 355 1.52 1.73 6.05
N LEU A 356 2.62 1.80 6.77
CA LEU A 356 3.90 2.42 6.37
C LEU A 356 4.86 1.38 5.75
N SER A 357 4.57 0.08 5.91
CA SER A 357 5.23 -1.04 5.22
C SER A 357 4.47 -1.48 3.96
N VAL A 358 5.11 -2.29 3.11
CA VAL A 358 4.44 -2.95 1.97
C VAL A 358 3.38 -3.95 2.43
N ASN A 359 3.57 -4.56 3.61
CA ASN A 359 2.57 -5.38 4.29
C ASN A 359 1.44 -4.49 4.80
N LYS A 360 0.18 -4.89 4.55
CA LYS A 360 -1.02 -4.10 4.86
C LYS A 360 -1.54 -4.23 6.29
N GLY A 361 -0.94 -5.09 7.11
CA GLY A 361 -1.24 -5.26 8.52
C GLY A 361 -0.21 -6.16 9.21
N PRO A 362 -0.18 -6.20 10.55
CA PRO A 362 0.53 -7.26 11.28
C PRO A 362 -0.02 -8.59 10.81
N SER A 363 0.86 -9.48 10.35
CA SER A 363 0.44 -10.80 9.96
C SER A 363 0.02 -11.57 11.23
N GLY A 364 -1.22 -12.02 11.26
CA GLY A 364 -1.59 -13.11 12.16
C GLY A 364 -0.94 -14.37 11.63
N GLY A 365 0.25 -14.70 12.15
CA GLY A 365 0.92 -15.97 11.90
C GLY A 365 1.79 -16.05 10.64
N ASN A 366 2.86 -16.83 10.78
CA ASN A 366 3.92 -17.16 9.82
C ASN A 366 3.53 -17.24 8.34
N SER A 367 4.26 -16.51 7.48
CA SER A 367 5.35 -17.13 6.69
C SER A 367 5.97 -16.18 5.66
N PRO A 368 7.30 -16.19 5.60
CA PRO A 368 8.01 -16.17 4.32
C PRO A 368 8.25 -17.55 3.75
N SER A 369 8.34 -17.51 2.43
CA SER A 369 8.34 -18.60 1.47
C SER A 369 9.20 -19.82 1.82
N GLY A 370 8.66 -21.00 1.57
CA GLY A 370 9.48 -22.15 1.17
C GLY A 370 8.75 -23.23 0.37
N GLN A 371 7.40 -23.22 0.33
CA GLN A 371 6.64 -24.10 -0.56
C GLN A 371 5.27 -23.48 -0.90
N LEU A 372 5.30 -22.28 -1.48
CA LEU A 372 4.08 -21.62 -1.96
C LEU A 372 3.38 -22.53 -2.97
N LEU A 373 2.12 -22.88 -2.70
CA LEU A 373 1.29 -23.58 -3.66
C LEU A 373 0.77 -22.59 -4.70
N ILE A 374 1.43 -22.58 -5.86
CA ILE A 374 1.08 -21.71 -6.97
C ILE A 374 -0.17 -22.25 -7.68
N VAL A 375 -1.12 -21.35 -7.90
CA VAL A 375 -2.36 -21.61 -8.61
C VAL A 375 -2.26 -20.96 -9.99
N ASP A 376 -1.94 -21.78 -10.99
CA ASP A 376 -1.78 -21.32 -12.37
C ASP A 376 -3.14 -21.41 -13.10
N ASP A 377 -3.35 -22.49 -13.85
CA ASP A 377 -4.50 -22.72 -14.73
C ASP A 377 -5.58 -23.65 -14.12
N GLU A 378 -5.21 -24.43 -13.12
CA GLU A 378 -6.13 -25.30 -12.37
C GLU A 378 -6.23 -24.94 -10.88
N THR A 379 -7.38 -25.21 -10.29
CA THR A 379 -7.62 -25.03 -8.86
C THR A 379 -6.70 -25.93 -8.05
N ARG A 380 -6.04 -25.37 -7.02
CA ARG A 380 -5.24 -26.13 -6.05
C ARG A 380 -6.00 -26.33 -4.75
N ILE A 381 -5.80 -27.49 -4.13
CA ILE A 381 -6.44 -27.85 -2.86
C ILE A 381 -5.38 -28.07 -1.79
N TYR A 382 -5.58 -27.46 -0.63
CA TYR A 382 -4.74 -27.64 0.55
C TYR A 382 -5.57 -28.09 1.74
N ARG A 383 -5.38 -29.33 2.22
CA ARG A 383 -6.15 -29.89 3.34
C ARG A 383 -5.28 -30.02 4.57
N ASN A 384 -5.32 -29.00 5.41
CA ASN A 384 -4.60 -29.02 6.68
C ASN A 384 -5.22 -28.04 7.70
N PHE A 385 -4.50 -27.80 8.80
CA PHE A 385 -4.86 -26.82 9.81
C PHE A 385 -4.63 -25.42 9.24
N ILE A 386 -5.72 -24.66 9.03
CA ILE A 386 -5.66 -23.30 8.48
C ILE A 386 -6.11 -22.32 9.55
N GLU A 387 -5.33 -21.27 9.76
CA GLU A 387 -5.65 -20.22 10.74
C GLU A 387 -6.98 -19.56 10.37
N GLY A 388 -7.84 -19.28 11.35
CA GLY A 388 -9.20 -18.76 11.10
C GLY A 388 -10.23 -19.77 10.56
N ALA A 389 -9.82 -20.91 10.01
CA ALA A 389 -10.73 -21.95 9.47
C ALA A 389 -10.72 -23.27 10.28
N GLY A 390 -9.66 -23.54 11.05
CA GLY A 390 -9.59 -24.67 11.98
C GLY A 390 -8.94 -25.94 11.42
N PRO A 391 -8.95 -27.05 12.19
CA PRO A 391 -8.13 -28.23 11.92
C PRO A 391 -8.72 -29.17 10.84
N ARG A 392 -9.95 -28.92 10.38
CA ARG A 392 -10.56 -29.64 9.25
C ARG A 392 -10.81 -28.71 8.06
N ALA A 393 -9.95 -27.71 7.91
CA ALA A 393 -10.05 -26.76 6.81
C ALA A 393 -9.65 -27.39 5.48
N ILE A 394 -10.25 -26.86 4.42
CA ILE A 394 -9.96 -27.18 3.02
C ILE A 394 -9.70 -25.83 2.35
N GLY A 395 -8.44 -25.49 2.18
CA GLY A 395 -7.99 -24.39 1.34
C GLY A 395 -8.25 -24.72 -0.13
N VAL A 396 -8.80 -23.76 -0.86
CA VAL A 396 -9.02 -23.83 -2.30
C VAL A 396 -8.47 -22.57 -2.91
N GLY A 397 -7.46 -22.71 -3.75
CA GLY A 397 -6.90 -21.60 -4.51
C GLY A 397 -7.38 -21.70 -5.95
N TYR A 398 -8.07 -20.66 -6.44
CA TYR A 398 -8.59 -20.63 -7.80
C TYR A 398 -7.68 -19.82 -8.74
N PRO A 399 -7.63 -20.19 -10.04
CA PRO A 399 -6.99 -19.35 -11.06
C PRO A 399 -7.52 -17.91 -10.98
N GLY A 400 -6.62 -16.94 -11.14
CA GLY A 400 -6.94 -15.51 -10.98
C GLY A 400 -6.77 -14.97 -9.56
N GLY A 401 -6.26 -15.77 -8.62
CA GLY A 401 -5.81 -15.30 -7.30
C GLY A 401 -6.94 -15.02 -6.31
N ILE A 402 -8.12 -15.60 -6.51
CA ILE A 402 -9.18 -15.63 -5.49
C ILE A 402 -9.08 -16.97 -4.78
N ASN A 403 -9.12 -16.97 -3.45
CA ASN A 403 -8.90 -18.16 -2.64
C ASN A 403 -9.94 -18.25 -1.51
N ILE A 404 -10.24 -19.46 -1.05
CA ILE A 404 -11.10 -19.70 0.11
C ILE A 404 -10.51 -20.73 1.07
N ALA A 405 -10.96 -20.68 2.33
CA ALA A 405 -10.79 -21.78 3.28
C ALA A 405 -12.18 -22.24 3.73
N TYR A 406 -12.51 -23.48 3.39
CA TYR A 406 -13.77 -24.12 3.79
C TYR A 406 -13.57 -24.90 5.08
N ASP A 407 -14.35 -24.58 6.11
CA ASP A 407 -14.36 -25.28 7.40
C ASP A 407 -15.34 -26.46 7.34
N ALA A 408 -14.80 -27.67 7.18
CA ALA A 408 -15.60 -28.90 7.11
C ALA A 408 -16.10 -29.39 8.48
N ASN A 409 -15.78 -28.72 9.59
CA ASN A 409 -16.46 -28.99 10.86
C ASN A 409 -17.82 -28.31 10.90
N ASN A 410 -17.89 -27.07 10.41
CA ASN A 410 -19.10 -26.24 10.48
C ASN A 410 -19.83 -26.06 9.14
N MET A 411 -19.34 -26.65 8.05
CA MET A 411 -19.91 -26.56 6.70
C MET A 411 -20.02 -25.12 6.17
N ARG A 412 -18.97 -24.32 6.37
CA ARG A 412 -18.94 -22.92 5.98
C ARG A 412 -17.70 -22.56 5.18
N ILE A 413 -17.80 -21.53 4.36
CA ILE A 413 -16.63 -20.77 3.94
C ILE A 413 -16.20 -19.91 5.13
N ALA A 414 -15.05 -20.22 5.71
CA ALA A 414 -14.52 -19.53 6.88
C ALA A 414 -13.70 -18.29 6.49
N LEU A 415 -12.99 -18.36 5.36
CA LEU A 415 -12.17 -17.25 4.84
C LEU A 415 -12.29 -17.16 3.32
N ILE A 416 -12.18 -15.94 2.80
CA ILE A 416 -11.99 -15.60 1.38
C ILE A 416 -10.84 -14.60 1.31
N TRP A 417 -9.89 -14.74 0.39
CA TRP A 417 -8.77 -13.79 0.25
C TRP A 417 -8.28 -13.68 -1.19
N GLN A 418 -7.43 -12.69 -1.44
CA GLN A 418 -6.87 -12.35 -2.75
C GLN A 418 -5.34 -12.57 -2.80
N GLY A 419 -4.80 -12.84 -3.99
CA GLY A 419 -3.38 -13.00 -4.24
C GLY A 419 -2.90 -14.43 -4.00
N ASP A 420 -1.73 -14.56 -3.37
CA ASP A 420 -1.09 -15.84 -3.14
C ASP A 420 -1.98 -16.80 -2.34
N PHE A 421 -2.00 -18.06 -2.74
CA PHE A 421 -2.89 -19.05 -2.15
C PHE A 421 -2.42 -19.42 -0.74
N ILE A 422 -1.44 -20.31 -0.59
CA ILE A 422 -0.97 -20.75 0.71
C ILE A 422 0.43 -21.35 0.64
N ASP A 423 1.27 -21.09 1.63
CA ASP A 423 2.55 -21.75 1.81
C ASP A 423 2.37 -23.11 2.52
N ALA A 424 2.63 -24.18 1.79
CA ALA A 424 2.48 -25.53 2.31
C ALA A 424 3.68 -26.01 3.15
N LYS A 425 4.77 -25.24 3.25
CA LYS A 425 6.06 -25.64 3.85
C LYS A 425 5.85 -26.28 5.23
N ARG A 426 5.05 -25.65 6.09
CA ARG A 426 4.79 -26.14 7.46
C ARG A 426 4.27 -27.57 7.49
N HIS A 427 3.48 -27.96 6.51
CA HIS A 427 2.82 -29.26 6.47
C HIS A 427 3.24 -30.12 5.27
N TRP A 428 4.38 -29.81 4.65
CA TRP A 428 4.84 -30.48 3.43
C TRP A 428 5.27 -31.92 3.69
N ASN A 429 6.06 -32.13 4.75
CA ASN A 429 6.62 -33.44 5.10
C ASN A 429 5.77 -34.22 6.13
N GLY A 430 4.60 -33.69 6.51
CA GLY A 430 3.74 -34.30 7.52
C GLY A 430 2.68 -33.33 8.03
N ARG A 431 1.75 -33.81 8.86
CA ARG A 431 0.68 -32.94 9.38
C ARG A 431 1.15 -31.83 10.32
N GLY A 432 2.33 -31.97 10.93
CA GLY A 432 2.93 -30.92 11.78
C GLY A 432 2.08 -30.49 12.98
N GLN A 433 2.53 -29.46 13.69
CA GLN A 433 1.78 -28.72 14.70
C GLN A 433 1.59 -27.28 14.22
N GLY A 434 0.48 -26.64 14.61
CA GLY A 434 0.17 -25.25 14.28
C GLY A 434 -0.79 -25.07 13.10
N PHE A 435 -1.19 -23.81 12.85
CA PHE A 435 -2.16 -23.44 11.83
C PHE A 435 -1.51 -22.59 10.76
N GLN A 436 -1.66 -22.95 9.49
CA GLN A 436 -1.14 -22.19 8.36
C GLN A 436 -2.08 -21.04 8.00
N PRO A 437 -1.67 -19.77 8.10
CA PRO A 437 -2.48 -18.67 7.62
C PRO A 437 -2.48 -18.57 6.10
N PRO A 438 -3.47 -17.86 5.52
CA PRO A 438 -3.43 -17.45 4.12
C PRO A 438 -2.13 -16.72 3.77
N SER A 439 -1.56 -16.98 2.60
CA SER A 439 -0.36 -16.25 2.12
C SER A 439 -0.71 -14.95 1.40
N GLY A 440 -1.97 -14.79 0.99
CA GLY A 440 -2.46 -13.61 0.30
C GLY A 440 -3.04 -12.54 1.25
N GLN A 441 -3.67 -11.54 0.66
CA GLN A 441 -4.14 -10.32 1.33
C GLN A 441 -5.67 -10.18 1.24
N ALA A 442 -6.19 -9.09 1.80
CA ALA A 442 -7.62 -8.72 1.73
C ALA A 442 -8.54 -9.84 2.25
N ILE A 443 -8.28 -10.34 3.45
CA ILE A 443 -9.01 -11.47 4.01
C ILE A 443 -10.40 -11.04 4.47
N ILE A 444 -11.45 -11.65 3.91
CA ILE A 444 -12.82 -11.57 4.38
C ILE A 444 -13.11 -12.80 5.26
N SER A 445 -13.52 -12.57 6.50
CA SER A 445 -13.95 -13.64 7.40
C SER A 445 -15.42 -13.99 7.20
N GLY A 446 -15.72 -15.28 7.09
CA GLY A 446 -17.08 -15.80 7.01
C GLY A 446 -17.74 -15.98 8.38
N THR A 447 -19.05 -16.24 8.38
CA THR A 447 -19.86 -16.32 9.61
C THR A 447 -19.40 -17.45 10.55
N PRO A 448 -19.14 -17.21 11.85
CA PRO A 448 -18.64 -18.22 12.79
C PRO A 448 -19.72 -19.24 13.14
N GLY A 449 -19.50 -20.49 12.77
CA GLY A 449 -20.39 -21.60 13.13
C GLY A 449 -21.22 -22.13 11.95
N VAL A 450 -22.29 -22.87 12.22
CA VAL A 450 -23.06 -23.56 11.16
C VAL A 450 -23.86 -22.58 10.29
N PRO A 451 -24.01 -22.86 8.98
CA PRO A 451 -24.68 -21.96 8.03
C PRO A 451 -26.20 -21.92 8.19
N PHE A 452 -26.82 -23.03 8.59
CA PHE A 452 -28.28 -23.16 8.74
C PHE A 452 -28.67 -23.55 10.16
N ALA A 453 -29.86 -23.10 10.56
CA ALA A 453 -30.47 -23.48 11.81
C ALA A 453 -32.00 -23.43 11.69
N VAL A 454 -32.67 -24.32 12.40
CA VAL A 454 -34.11 -24.17 12.66
C VAL A 454 -34.22 -23.33 13.94
N ILE A 455 -34.82 -22.14 13.85
CA ILE A 455 -35.02 -21.21 14.98
C ILE A 455 -36.48 -20.76 14.99
N ASN A 456 -37.14 -20.75 16.15
CA ASN A 456 -38.58 -20.48 16.21
C ASN A 456 -38.89 -19.03 15.83
N SER A 457 -37.95 -18.12 16.04
CA SER A 457 -38.05 -16.71 15.68
C SER A 457 -36.72 -16.17 15.16
N PRO A 458 -36.72 -15.19 14.23
CA PRO A 458 -35.54 -14.39 13.89
C PRO A 458 -34.93 -13.62 15.06
N LYS A 459 -35.56 -13.61 16.24
CA LYS A 459 -35.00 -13.03 17.47
C LYS A 459 -34.25 -14.05 18.33
N ASP A 460 -34.41 -15.34 18.07
CA ASP A 460 -33.79 -16.38 18.89
C ASP A 460 -32.27 -16.43 18.66
N PRO A 461 -31.45 -16.68 19.71
CA PRO A 461 -30.01 -16.81 19.55
C PRO A 461 -29.62 -17.83 18.47
N TRP A 462 -28.61 -17.50 17.66
CA TRP A 462 -28.07 -18.50 16.73
C TRP A 462 -27.46 -19.66 17.54
N PRO A 463 -27.68 -20.93 17.13
CA PRO A 463 -27.12 -22.07 17.87
C PRO A 463 -25.61 -21.96 18.02
N LYS A 464 -25.11 -22.20 19.25
CA LYS A 464 -23.67 -22.26 19.50
C LYS A 464 -23.07 -23.46 18.77
N THR A 465 -21.92 -23.26 18.11
CA THR A 465 -21.16 -24.35 17.54
C THR A 465 -20.24 -24.99 18.56
N TYR A 466 -20.47 -26.26 18.85
CA TYR A 466 -19.63 -27.04 19.75
C TYR A 466 -18.43 -27.60 18.96
N LEU A 467 -17.22 -27.19 19.33
CA LEU A 467 -15.98 -27.72 18.77
C LEU A 467 -15.88 -29.22 19.09
N ARG A 468 -15.75 -30.06 18.06
CA ARG A 468 -15.60 -31.52 18.16
C ARG A 468 -14.31 -31.87 18.91
N LYS A 469 -14.39 -32.25 20.20
CA LYS A 469 -13.21 -32.81 20.89
C LYS A 469 -12.97 -34.29 20.52
N ASP A 470 -14.01 -35.11 20.34
CA ASP A 470 -13.82 -36.58 20.33
C ASP A 470 -14.60 -37.34 19.22
N ASN A 471 -14.40 -36.99 17.94
CA ASN A 471 -14.96 -37.72 16.78
C ASN A 471 -16.50 -37.96 16.73
N ALA A 472 -17.29 -37.38 17.62
CA ALA A 472 -18.74 -37.44 17.57
C ALA A 472 -19.35 -36.36 16.65
N GLN A 473 -20.30 -36.77 15.80
CA GLN A 473 -21.18 -35.90 15.02
C GLN A 473 -22.24 -35.30 15.94
N LEU A 474 -22.32 -33.96 16.00
CA LEU A 474 -23.43 -33.28 16.65
C LEU A 474 -24.02 -32.14 15.79
N PRO A 475 -25.35 -31.94 15.85
CA PRO A 475 -26.31 -32.76 16.61
C PRO A 475 -26.48 -34.17 15.96
N PRO A 476 -27.13 -35.14 16.63
CA PRO A 476 -27.15 -36.55 16.20
C PRO A 476 -27.44 -36.71 14.71
N LEU A 477 -26.81 -37.73 14.09
CA LEU A 477 -26.83 -38.05 12.65
C LEU A 477 -28.17 -37.87 11.93
N LYS A 478 -29.30 -38.02 12.63
CA LYS A 478 -30.65 -37.93 12.06
C LYS A 478 -31.06 -36.50 11.67
N ASP A 479 -30.60 -35.48 12.40
CA ASP A 479 -31.01 -34.08 12.25
C ASP A 479 -29.87 -33.07 12.17
N GLY A 480 -28.62 -33.49 12.37
CA GLY A 480 -27.43 -32.63 12.34
C GLY A 480 -26.69 -32.56 11.01
N TYR A 481 -25.47 -32.01 11.07
CA TYR A 481 -24.63 -31.82 9.90
C TYR A 481 -23.75 -33.04 9.60
N PHE A 482 -23.74 -33.48 8.35
CA PHE A 482 -22.85 -34.54 7.87
C PHE A 482 -22.11 -34.10 6.62
N PHE A 483 -20.79 -33.90 6.69
CA PHE A 483 -19.98 -33.58 5.52
C PHE A 483 -19.86 -34.81 4.60
N LYS A 484 -20.30 -34.68 3.36
CA LYS A 484 -20.21 -35.74 2.33
C LYS A 484 -18.96 -35.62 1.45
N GLY A 485 -18.11 -34.61 1.70
CA GLY A 485 -16.90 -34.36 0.91
C GLY A 485 -17.12 -33.27 -0.14
N TYR A 486 -16.23 -33.22 -1.13
CA TYR A 486 -16.34 -32.34 -2.28
C TYR A 486 -15.98 -33.09 -3.57
N GLN A 487 -16.51 -32.63 -4.68
CA GLN A 487 -16.24 -33.16 -6.02
C GLN A 487 -15.56 -32.08 -6.85
N LEU A 488 -14.45 -32.41 -7.50
CA LEU A 488 -13.76 -31.52 -8.42
C LEU A 488 -14.36 -31.70 -9.81
N SER A 489 -14.72 -30.62 -10.48
CA SER A 489 -15.39 -30.67 -11.78
C SER A 489 -14.73 -29.75 -12.82
N GLY A 490 -14.84 -30.15 -14.09
CA GLY A 490 -14.28 -29.41 -15.22
C GLY A 490 -12.75 -29.43 -15.28
N LYS A 491 -12.18 -28.79 -16.32
CA LYS A 491 -10.73 -28.69 -16.52
C LYS A 491 -10.04 -27.89 -15.41
N SER A 492 -10.68 -26.84 -14.90
CA SER A 492 -10.15 -26.02 -13.81
C SER A 492 -10.29 -26.67 -12.43
N ARG A 493 -10.86 -27.88 -12.32
CA ARG A 493 -10.99 -28.68 -11.08
C ARG A 493 -11.65 -27.92 -9.91
N MET A 494 -12.68 -27.14 -10.18
CA MET A 494 -13.35 -26.36 -9.12
C MET A 494 -14.16 -27.28 -8.19
N PRO A 495 -14.00 -27.18 -6.85
CA PRO A 495 -14.72 -28.00 -5.90
C PRO A 495 -16.18 -27.57 -5.74
N THR A 496 -17.06 -28.56 -5.66
CA THR A 496 -18.42 -28.42 -5.13
C THR A 496 -18.51 -29.21 -3.83
N PHE A 497 -18.86 -28.54 -2.74
CA PHE A 497 -18.95 -29.13 -1.41
C PHE A 497 -20.34 -29.73 -1.19
N ASN A 498 -20.39 -30.92 -0.63
CA ASN A 498 -21.62 -31.65 -0.39
C ASN A 498 -21.74 -31.96 1.11
N TYR A 499 -22.91 -31.74 1.68
CA TYR A 499 -23.21 -32.13 3.06
C TYR A 499 -24.72 -32.33 3.25
N ASN A 500 -25.09 -32.97 4.34
CA ASN A 500 -26.48 -33.05 4.78
C ASN A 500 -26.71 -32.17 6.00
N PHE A 501 -27.93 -31.66 6.14
CA PHE A 501 -28.46 -31.10 7.38
C PHE A 501 -29.77 -31.84 7.70
N GLY A 502 -29.69 -32.82 8.60
CA GLY A 502 -30.71 -33.86 8.74
C GLY A 502 -30.94 -34.60 7.43
N GLN A 503 -32.18 -34.59 6.93
CA GLN A 503 -32.57 -35.21 5.66
C GLN A 503 -32.37 -34.29 4.44
N LEU A 504 -32.06 -33.02 4.65
CA LEU A 504 -31.79 -32.10 3.55
C LEU A 504 -30.40 -32.38 2.98
N LYS A 505 -30.31 -32.51 1.66
CA LYS A 505 -29.05 -32.55 0.92
C LYS A 505 -28.68 -31.15 0.47
N ILE A 506 -27.46 -30.73 0.77
CA ILE A 506 -26.93 -29.40 0.44
C ILE A 506 -25.72 -29.53 -0.50
N ILE A 507 -25.77 -28.74 -1.56
CA ILE A 507 -24.70 -28.51 -2.53
C ILE A 507 -24.25 -27.06 -2.37
N ASP A 508 -22.98 -26.84 -2.05
CA ASP A 508 -22.37 -25.52 -1.86
C ASP A 508 -21.26 -25.33 -2.89
N LYS A 509 -21.50 -24.45 -3.86
CA LYS A 509 -20.66 -24.21 -5.03
C LYS A 509 -20.09 -22.78 -5.01
N PRO A 510 -18.88 -22.59 -4.48
CA PRO A 510 -18.10 -21.38 -4.70
C PRO A 510 -17.54 -21.30 -6.13
N THR A 511 -17.60 -20.12 -6.75
CA THR A 511 -17.09 -19.86 -8.10
C THR A 511 -16.49 -18.46 -8.15
N PRO A 512 -15.18 -18.32 -8.42
CA PRO A 512 -14.55 -17.01 -8.54
C PRO A 512 -15.00 -16.31 -9.83
N LYS A 513 -15.01 -14.98 -9.81
CA LYS A 513 -15.20 -14.12 -10.98
C LYS A 513 -14.18 -12.98 -10.92
N GLY A 514 -13.53 -12.70 -12.05
CA GLY A 514 -12.48 -11.69 -12.15
C GLY A 514 -11.14 -12.16 -11.55
N GLU A 515 -10.15 -11.29 -11.62
CA GLU A 515 -8.81 -11.50 -11.05
C GLU A 515 -8.62 -10.65 -9.78
N ALA A 516 -7.76 -11.08 -8.86
CA ALA A 516 -7.49 -10.46 -7.56
C ALA A 516 -7.26 -8.93 -7.58
N ASP A 517 -6.69 -8.39 -8.66
CA ASP A 517 -6.38 -6.97 -8.82
C ASP A 517 -7.38 -6.20 -9.70
N SER A 518 -8.49 -6.86 -10.08
CA SER A 518 -9.53 -6.28 -10.92
C SER A 518 -10.69 -5.74 -10.07
N SER A 519 -11.36 -4.70 -10.56
CA SER A 519 -12.60 -4.18 -9.94
C SER A 519 -13.78 -5.16 -10.04
N GLU A 520 -13.62 -6.28 -10.76
CA GLU A 520 -14.65 -7.31 -10.92
C GLU A 520 -14.44 -8.51 -9.98
N ALA A 521 -13.36 -8.49 -9.18
CA ALA A 521 -12.98 -9.57 -8.28
C ALA A 521 -14.12 -9.89 -7.29
N SER A 522 -14.68 -11.08 -7.40
CA SER A 522 -15.76 -11.54 -6.53
C SER A 522 -15.81 -13.05 -6.41
N LEU A 523 -16.39 -13.54 -5.32
CA LEU A 523 -16.76 -14.95 -5.15
C LEU A 523 -18.27 -15.09 -5.24
N ILE A 524 -18.73 -15.86 -6.22
CA ILE A 524 -20.13 -16.26 -6.37
C ILE A 524 -20.32 -17.61 -5.68
N ARG A 525 -21.02 -17.64 -4.55
CA ARG A 525 -21.37 -18.85 -3.82
C ARG A 525 -22.84 -19.19 -4.08
N THR A 526 -23.08 -20.33 -4.70
CA THR A 526 -24.44 -20.87 -4.92
C THR A 526 -24.66 -22.05 -3.99
N ILE A 527 -25.67 -21.96 -3.14
CA ILE A 527 -26.06 -23.01 -2.20
C ILE A 527 -27.44 -23.54 -2.59
N THR A 528 -27.54 -24.83 -2.85
CA THR A 528 -28.79 -25.51 -3.21
C THR A 528 -29.14 -26.55 -2.16
N LEU A 529 -30.35 -26.47 -1.62
CA LEU A 529 -30.92 -27.42 -0.67
C LEU A 529 -31.99 -28.23 -1.37
N THR A 530 -32.00 -29.56 -1.17
CA THR A 530 -33.01 -30.47 -1.73
C THR A 530 -33.52 -31.43 -0.66
N GLY A 531 -34.82 -31.69 -0.67
CA GLY A 531 -35.51 -32.57 0.28
C GLY A 531 -36.83 -31.99 0.78
N GLU A 532 -37.44 -32.67 1.76
CA GLU A 532 -38.62 -32.15 2.44
C GLU A 532 -38.26 -30.89 3.22
N GLY A 533 -38.95 -29.79 2.95
CA GLY A 533 -38.72 -28.50 3.59
C GLY A 533 -38.89 -28.59 5.11
N LYS A 534 -38.12 -27.76 5.83
CA LYS A 534 -38.28 -27.59 7.28
C LYS A 534 -38.85 -26.21 7.54
N ASP A 535 -39.93 -26.14 8.33
CA ASP A 535 -40.42 -24.87 8.84
C ASP A 535 -39.33 -24.17 9.65
N ASN A 536 -39.36 -22.84 9.64
CA ASN A 536 -38.46 -22.03 10.46
C ASN A 536 -36.96 -22.30 10.20
N LEU A 537 -36.61 -22.76 9.00
CA LEU A 537 -35.23 -22.91 8.57
C LEU A 537 -34.66 -21.57 8.10
N TYR A 538 -33.54 -21.17 8.68
CA TYR A 538 -32.81 -19.96 8.29
C TYR A 538 -31.39 -20.28 7.87
N PHE A 539 -30.88 -19.49 6.93
CA PHE A 539 -29.46 -19.36 6.60
C PHE A 539 -28.91 -18.08 7.21
N ARG A 540 -27.80 -18.15 7.93
CA ARG A 540 -27.09 -16.95 8.38
C ARG A 540 -26.07 -16.54 7.33
N ALA A 541 -26.42 -15.52 6.55
CA ALA A 541 -25.66 -15.08 5.39
C ALA A 541 -24.43 -14.26 5.78
N ALA A 542 -24.53 -13.42 6.81
CA ALA A 542 -23.44 -12.56 7.28
C ALA A 542 -23.54 -12.25 8.78
N ILE A 543 -22.40 -11.92 9.38
CA ILE A 543 -22.29 -11.29 10.70
C ILE A 543 -21.20 -10.21 10.61
N GLY A 544 -21.40 -9.09 11.29
CA GLY A 544 -20.43 -8.00 11.33
C GLY A 544 -20.72 -7.04 12.47
N GLU A 545 -19.76 -6.18 12.78
CA GLU A 545 -19.96 -5.01 13.65
C GLU A 545 -20.95 -4.03 12.98
N SER A 546 -20.86 -3.91 11.65
CA SER A 546 -21.83 -3.19 10.81
C SER A 546 -22.28 -4.05 9.63
N ILE A 547 -23.57 -3.94 9.29
CA ILE A 547 -24.16 -4.48 8.07
C ILE A 547 -25.20 -3.45 7.59
N GLU A 548 -25.00 -2.89 6.41
CA GLU A 548 -25.84 -1.84 5.84
C GLU A 548 -26.33 -2.25 4.45
N LEU A 549 -27.63 -2.07 4.18
CA LEU A 549 -28.16 -2.24 2.84
C LEU A 549 -27.79 -1.00 2.02
N VAL A 550 -26.93 -1.17 1.01
CA VAL A 550 -26.40 -0.07 0.20
C VAL A 550 -27.06 0.03 -1.18
N GLU A 551 -27.48 -1.10 -1.73
CA GLU A 551 -28.21 -1.20 -3.00
C GLU A 551 -29.18 -2.39 -2.94
N GLU A 552 -30.00 -2.59 -3.98
CA GLU A 552 -30.98 -3.67 -4.01
C GLU A 552 -30.34 -5.05 -3.73
N ASN A 553 -30.70 -5.62 -2.59
CA ASN A 553 -30.16 -6.87 -2.06
C ASN A 553 -28.63 -6.91 -1.85
N THR A 554 -27.95 -5.76 -1.86
CA THR A 554 -26.50 -5.64 -1.63
C THR A 554 -26.23 -5.06 -0.25
N PHE A 555 -25.50 -5.81 0.56
CA PHE A 555 -25.17 -5.48 1.94
C PHE A 555 -23.67 -5.19 2.07
N LEU A 556 -23.31 -4.04 2.62
CA LEU A 556 -21.96 -3.69 3.01
C LEU A 556 -21.72 -4.19 4.45
N ILE A 557 -20.66 -4.98 4.65
CA ILE A 557 -20.31 -5.62 5.92
C ILE A 557 -18.97 -5.04 6.40
N ASN A 558 -18.96 -4.44 7.59
CA ASN A 558 -17.78 -3.83 8.23
C ASN A 558 -17.01 -2.83 7.32
N ASP A 559 -17.71 -2.16 6.40
CA ASP A 559 -17.12 -1.25 5.39
C ASP A 559 -16.01 -1.87 4.52
N PHE A 560 -15.95 -3.21 4.46
CA PHE A 560 -14.84 -3.95 3.85
C PHE A 560 -15.29 -4.94 2.77
N ALA A 561 -16.44 -5.57 2.96
CA ALA A 561 -16.98 -6.55 2.02
C ALA A 561 -18.38 -6.14 1.58
N ALA A 562 -18.65 -6.19 0.27
CA ALA A 562 -20.01 -6.08 -0.26
C ALA A 562 -20.54 -7.48 -0.61
N MET A 563 -21.77 -7.77 -0.22
CA MET A 563 -22.45 -9.03 -0.52
C MET A 563 -23.80 -8.78 -1.16
N ASN A 564 -23.94 -9.10 -2.44
CA ASN A 564 -25.25 -9.21 -3.07
C ASN A 564 -25.86 -10.59 -2.78
N LEU A 565 -27.12 -10.62 -2.34
CA LEU A 565 -27.79 -11.84 -1.89
C LEU A 565 -29.08 -12.06 -2.69
N LYS A 566 -29.22 -13.24 -3.30
CA LYS A 566 -30.44 -13.65 -4.02
C LYS A 566 -31.05 -14.89 -3.37
N SER A 567 -32.31 -14.80 -3.00
CA SER A 567 -33.10 -15.87 -2.38
C SER A 567 -34.61 -15.57 -2.48
N ASP A 568 -35.44 -16.61 -2.44
CA ASP A 568 -36.91 -16.47 -2.41
C ASP A 568 -37.44 -15.95 -1.05
N GLY A 569 -36.66 -16.18 0.01
CA GLY A 569 -36.89 -15.59 1.31
C GLY A 569 -36.33 -14.18 1.40
N LYS A 570 -37.09 -13.26 2.00
CA LYS A 570 -36.63 -11.89 2.24
C LYS A 570 -35.62 -11.87 3.39
N PRO A 571 -34.41 -11.33 3.21
CA PRO A 571 -33.42 -11.26 4.27
C PRO A 571 -33.90 -10.40 5.46
N VAL A 572 -33.49 -10.79 6.67
CA VAL A 572 -33.81 -10.15 7.93
C VAL A 572 -32.51 -9.73 8.60
N LEU A 573 -32.35 -8.42 8.82
CA LEU A 573 -31.24 -7.87 9.58
C LEU A 573 -31.63 -7.78 11.07
N ARG A 574 -30.74 -8.23 11.96
CA ARG A 574 -30.96 -8.15 13.41
C ARG A 574 -29.70 -7.75 14.17
N ASP A 575 -29.88 -7.14 15.33
CA ASP A 575 -28.81 -6.88 16.29
C ASP A 575 -28.79 -7.99 17.35
N MET A 576 -27.62 -8.61 17.57
CA MET A 576 -27.41 -9.68 18.54
C MET A 576 -26.02 -9.59 19.16
N GLY A 577 -25.95 -9.38 20.48
CA GLY A 577 -24.68 -9.44 21.23
C GLY A 577 -23.62 -8.44 20.78
N GLY A 578 -24.03 -7.23 20.35
CA GLY A 578 -23.13 -6.18 19.87
C GLY A 578 -22.74 -6.28 18.38
N ASN A 579 -23.21 -7.31 17.68
CA ASN A 579 -23.02 -7.48 16.24
C ASN A 579 -24.35 -7.43 15.50
N LYS A 580 -24.30 -7.15 14.20
CA LYS A 580 -25.40 -7.32 13.25
C LYS A 580 -25.30 -8.70 12.58
N GLU A 581 -26.43 -9.38 12.43
CA GLU A 581 -26.54 -10.63 11.68
C GLU A 581 -27.57 -10.48 10.54
N LEU A 582 -27.24 -11.01 9.36
CA LEU A 582 -28.15 -11.11 8.23
C LEU A 582 -28.65 -12.55 8.09
N LEU A 583 -29.94 -12.75 8.36
CA LEU A 583 -30.61 -14.05 8.26
C LEU A 583 -31.47 -14.12 7.00
N VAL A 584 -31.58 -15.32 6.43
CA VAL A 584 -32.39 -15.58 5.25
C VAL A 584 -33.35 -16.73 5.55
N PRO A 585 -34.66 -16.51 5.64
CA PRO A 585 -35.63 -17.59 5.77
C PRO A 585 -35.60 -18.44 4.50
N ILE A 586 -35.48 -19.76 4.63
CA ILE A 586 -35.43 -20.66 3.48
C ILE A 586 -36.84 -20.99 3.03
N LYS A 587 -37.16 -20.67 1.77
CA LYS A 587 -38.41 -21.07 1.13
C LYS A 587 -38.12 -22.17 0.11
N PHE A 588 -38.85 -23.27 0.22
CA PHE A 588 -38.76 -24.38 -0.72
C PHE A 588 -39.82 -24.25 -1.81
N ILE A 589 -39.39 -24.43 -3.06
CA ILE A 589 -40.24 -24.52 -4.23
C ILE A 589 -39.95 -25.89 -4.85
N ASN A 590 -40.97 -26.75 -4.97
CA ASN A 590 -40.82 -28.11 -5.50
C ASN A 590 -39.71 -28.92 -4.80
N LYS A 591 -39.68 -28.91 -3.46
CA LYS A 591 -38.68 -29.61 -2.61
C LYS A 591 -37.22 -29.16 -2.85
N SER A 592 -37.03 -27.95 -3.37
CA SER A 592 -35.71 -27.35 -3.61
C SER A 592 -35.70 -25.89 -3.15
N ALA A 593 -34.55 -25.41 -2.69
CA ALA A 593 -34.32 -24.00 -2.40
C ALA A 593 -32.90 -23.61 -2.84
N THR A 594 -32.73 -22.40 -3.38
CA THR A 594 -31.41 -21.90 -3.80
C THR A 594 -31.13 -20.52 -3.22
N ILE A 595 -29.90 -20.32 -2.76
CA ILE A 595 -29.37 -19.05 -2.30
C ILE A 595 -28.10 -18.75 -3.10
N THR A 596 -27.96 -17.52 -3.58
CA THR A 596 -26.73 -17.06 -4.21
C THR A 596 -26.18 -15.86 -3.45
N GLN A 597 -24.92 -15.94 -3.04
CA GLN A 597 -24.15 -14.82 -2.49
C GLN A 597 -23.09 -14.41 -3.53
N THR A 598 -23.04 -13.15 -3.91
CA THR A 598 -21.89 -12.57 -4.64
C THR A 598 -21.14 -11.66 -3.69
N ILE A 599 -19.93 -12.09 -3.29
CA ILE A 599 -19.12 -11.44 -2.28
C ILE A 599 -17.93 -10.76 -2.97
N SER A 600 -17.75 -9.45 -2.76
CA SER A 600 -16.65 -8.67 -3.32
C SER A 600 -15.98 -7.78 -2.27
N TRP A 601 -14.77 -7.32 -2.58
CA TRP A 601 -14.00 -6.38 -1.76
C TRP A 601 -14.37 -4.94 -2.12
N GLN A 602 -14.33 -4.03 -1.15
CA GLN A 602 -14.55 -2.59 -1.34
C GLN A 602 -13.25 -1.78 -1.41
#